data_AF-A0A5B7KM70-F1
#
_entry.id   AF-A0A5B7KM70-F1
#
_cell.length_a   1.000
_cell.length_b   1.000
_cell.length_c   1.000
_cell.angle_alpha   90.00
_cell.angle_beta   90.00
_cell.angle_gamma   90.00
#
_symmetry.space_group_name_H-M   'P 1'
#
loop_
_entity.id
_entity.type
_entity.pdbx_description
1 polymer ?
#
loop_
_entity_poly.entity_id
_entity_poly.type
_entity_poly.pdbx_seq_one_letter_code
_entity_poly.pdbx_strand_id
1 'polypeptide(L)'
;MAILKREVITNPLRRHLHDDLDFRSHRPVKKPLLTPTQQARRVAFAKKYSEWDVARWQHVLWSDEFIFRVTDNARGNVYRRPGSDQLDPKFSYSTVKHP
;
A
#
# COMPACT_ATOMS: atom_id res chain seq x y z
N MET A 1 -31.47 -22.15 -38.63
CA MET A 1 -31.17 -22.05 -37.20
C MET A 1 -29.98 -21.12 -37.01
N ALA A 2 -30.23 -19.83 -36.77
CA ALA A 2 -29.17 -18.84 -36.60
C ALA A 2 -28.65 -18.89 -35.17
N ILE A 3 -27.37 -19.24 -35.00
CA ILE A 3 -26.66 -19.16 -33.73
C ILE A 3 -26.46 -17.68 -33.42
N LEU A 4 -27.24 -17.14 -32.49
CA LEU A 4 -27.03 -15.80 -31.94
C LEU A 4 -25.66 -15.80 -31.26
N LYS A 5 -24.68 -15.16 -31.92
CA LYS A 5 -23.44 -14.74 -31.29
C LYS A 5 -23.84 -13.73 -30.21
N ARG A 6 -23.87 -14.14 -28.94
CA ARG A 6 -23.93 -13.22 -27.81
C ARG A 6 -22.71 -12.30 -27.90
N GLU A 7 -22.91 -11.09 -28.38
CA GLU A 7 -21.93 -10.02 -28.21
C GLU A 7 -21.70 -9.86 -26.71
N VAL A 8 -20.44 -10.07 -26.32
CA VAL A 8 -19.98 -9.95 -24.96
C VAL A 8 -20.09 -8.48 -24.55
N ILE A 9 -21.09 -8.12 -23.74
CA ILE A 9 -21.15 -6.82 -23.08
C ILE A 9 -20.04 -6.81 -22.02
N THR A 10 -18.94 -6.14 -22.29
CA THR A 10 -17.69 -6.17 -21.50
C THR A 10 -17.75 -5.35 -20.19
N ASN A 11 -18.78 -5.61 -19.38
CA ASN A 11 -19.05 -5.19 -17.98
C ASN A 11 -19.83 -3.87 -17.74
N PRO A 12 -21.18 -3.96 -17.64
CA PRO A 12 -22.00 -2.94 -16.97
C PRO A 12 -21.49 -2.59 -15.56
N LEU A 13 -20.92 -3.56 -14.86
CA LEU A 13 -20.32 -3.38 -13.52
C LEU A 13 -19.19 -2.35 -13.51
N ARG A 14 -18.35 -2.31 -14.56
CA ARG A 14 -17.24 -1.36 -14.62
C ARG A 14 -17.76 0.06 -14.79
N ARG A 15 -18.70 0.27 -15.70
CA ARG A 15 -19.35 1.58 -15.88
C ARG A 15 -20.06 2.01 -14.61
N HIS A 16 -20.86 1.14 -13.99
CA HIS A 16 -21.52 1.46 -12.72
C HIS A 16 -20.53 1.84 -11.61
N LEU A 17 -19.43 1.09 -11.46
CA LEU A 17 -18.41 1.39 -10.46
C LEU A 17 -17.70 2.73 -10.71
N HIS A 18 -17.37 3.05 -11.97
CA HIS A 18 -16.61 4.25 -12.32
C HIS A 18 -17.48 5.49 -12.50
N ASP A 19 -18.61 5.37 -13.19
CA ASP A 19 -19.43 6.48 -13.64
C ASP A 19 -20.51 6.82 -12.61
N ASP A 20 -21.15 5.81 -12.01
CA ASP A 20 -22.22 6.03 -11.02
C ASP A 20 -21.69 6.09 -9.58
N LEU A 21 -20.64 5.33 -9.28
CA LEU A 21 -20.08 5.19 -7.94
C LEU A 21 -18.65 5.77 -7.79
N ASP A 22 -18.07 6.37 -8.82
CA ASP A 22 -16.74 7.04 -8.82
C ASP A 22 -15.61 6.24 -8.11
N PHE A 23 -15.65 4.91 -8.19
CA PHE A 23 -14.56 4.06 -7.77
C PHE A 23 -13.48 4.01 -8.84
N ARG A 24 -12.22 4.12 -8.42
CA ARG A 24 -11.06 4.05 -9.30
C ARG A 24 -10.07 2.99 -8.81
N SER A 25 -9.44 2.32 -9.76
CA SER A 25 -8.41 1.32 -9.50
C SER A 25 -7.10 1.99 -9.09
N HIS A 26 -6.52 1.57 -7.98
CA HIS A 26 -5.28 2.11 -7.42
C HIS A 26 -4.36 0.98 -6.94
N ARG A 27 -3.04 1.22 -6.95
CA ARG A 27 -2.11 0.34 -6.25
C ARG A 27 -2.24 0.54 -4.74
N PRO A 28 -2.37 -0.54 -3.95
CA PRO A 28 -2.43 -0.41 -2.49
C PRO A 28 -1.10 0.07 -1.92
N VAL A 29 -1.17 0.87 -0.85
CA VAL A 29 0.03 1.37 -0.17
C VAL A 29 0.63 0.24 0.69
N LYS A 30 1.95 0.06 0.62
CA LYS A 30 2.69 -0.91 1.46
C LYS A 30 3.03 -0.23 2.80
N LYS A 31 2.53 -0.74 3.92
CA LYS A 31 2.90 -0.23 5.26
C LYS A 31 3.15 -1.36 6.24
N PRO A 32 4.09 -1.23 7.19
CA PRO A 32 4.17 -2.15 8.32
C PRO A 32 2.96 -1.95 9.24
N LEU A 33 2.39 -3.05 9.74
CA LEU A 33 1.48 -2.99 10.88
C LEU A 33 2.31 -2.69 12.12
N LEU A 34 1.94 -1.66 12.87
CA LEU A 34 2.67 -1.25 14.07
C LEU A 34 1.75 -1.29 15.29
N THR A 35 2.19 -1.98 16.35
CA THR A 35 1.56 -1.88 17.67
C THR A 35 1.70 -0.47 18.25
N PRO A 36 0.82 -0.06 19.17
CA PRO A 36 0.96 1.23 19.87
C PRO A 36 2.35 1.40 20.52
N THR A 37 2.90 0.33 21.09
CA THR A 37 4.24 0.32 21.69
C THR A 37 5.34 0.59 20.64
N GLN A 38 5.26 -0.04 19.47
CA GLN A 38 6.21 0.21 18.38
C GLN A 38 6.12 1.64 17.86
N GLN A 39 4.91 2.18 17.73
CA GLN A 39 4.69 3.57 17.32
C GLN A 39 5.33 4.54 18.33
N ALA A 40 5.09 4.34 19.63
CA ALA A 40 5.69 5.15 20.69
C ALA A 40 7.24 5.10 20.65
N ARG A 41 7.83 3.91 20.50
CA ARG A 41 9.29 3.75 20.39
C ARG A 41 9.87 4.47 19.19
N ARG A 42 9.20 4.43 18.03
CA ARG A 42 9.63 5.14 16.82
C ARG A 42 9.58 6.65 17.01
N VAL A 43 8.52 7.18 17.62
CA VAL A 43 8.40 8.61 17.93
C VAL A 43 9.48 9.04 18.93
N ALA A 44 9.73 8.24 19.97
CA ALA A 44 10.79 8.53 20.94
C ALA A 44 12.17 8.54 20.29
N PHE A 45 12.46 7.57 19.40
CA PHE A 45 13.70 7.54 18.62
C PHE A 45 13.85 8.80 17.75
N ALA A 46 12.81 9.16 17.00
CA ALA A 46 12.84 10.33 16.12
C ALA A 46 13.06 11.63 16.91
N LYS A 47 12.40 11.79 18.06
CA LYS A 47 12.61 12.95 18.96
C LYS A 47 14.01 12.97 19.56
N LYS A 48 14.55 11.82 19.96
CA LYS A 48 15.88 11.73 20.57
C LYS A 48 16.99 12.20 19.62
N TYR A 49 16.84 11.91 18.33
CA TYR A 49 17.84 12.21 17.31
C TYR A 49 17.42 13.30 16.33
N SER A 50 16.40 14.10 16.64
CA SER A 50 15.89 15.14 15.71
C SER A 50 16.87 16.28 15.49
N GLU A 51 17.76 16.53 16.45
CA GLU A 51 18.78 17.59 16.38
C GLU A 51 20.13 17.09 15.84
N TRP A 52 20.22 15.82 15.46
CA TRP A 52 21.46 15.30 14.88
C TRP A 52 21.70 15.88 13.49
N ASP A 53 22.88 16.44 13.32
CA ASP A 53 23.37 16.94 12.04
C ASP A 53 23.90 15.80 11.15
N VAL A 54 24.14 16.12 9.89
CA VAL A 54 24.62 15.16 8.89
C VAL A 54 25.95 14.56 9.31
N ALA A 55 26.84 15.33 9.94
CA ALA A 55 28.15 14.85 10.40
C ALA A 55 28.00 13.71 11.42
N ARG A 56 27.11 13.84 12.42
CA ARG A 56 26.83 12.75 13.38
C ARG A 56 26.27 11.51 12.69
N TRP A 57 25.38 11.67 11.72
CA TRP A 57 24.83 10.52 10.97
C TRP A 57 25.88 9.78 10.14
N GLN A 58 26.92 10.46 9.65
CA GLN A 58 28.01 9.83 8.89
C GLN A 58 28.86 8.88 9.74
N HIS A 59 28.89 9.07 11.06
CA HIS A 59 29.60 8.17 11.98
C HIS A 59 28.79 6.93 12.35
N VAL A 60 27.55 6.80 11.89
CA VAL A 60 26.71 5.62 12.16
C VAL A 60 26.96 4.57 11.09
N LEU A 61 27.43 3.39 11.52
CA LEU A 61 27.52 2.21 10.66
C LEU A 61 26.18 1.46 10.67
N TRP A 62 25.53 1.41 9.52
CA TRP A 62 24.26 0.69 9.33
C TRP A 62 24.51 -0.70 8.73
N SER A 63 23.76 -1.69 9.19
CA SER A 63 23.70 -3.02 8.59
C SER A 63 22.24 -3.49 8.51
N ASP A 64 21.92 -4.20 7.43
CA ASP A 64 20.63 -4.88 7.24
C ASP A 64 20.82 -6.05 6.26
N GLU A 65 19.90 -7.01 6.29
CA GLU A 65 19.86 -8.13 5.37
C GLU A 65 18.73 -7.94 4.36
N PHE A 66 18.99 -8.17 3.07
CA PHE A 66 17.97 -8.10 2.03
C PHE A 66 17.87 -9.39 1.23
N ILE A 67 16.63 -9.76 0.88
CA ILE A 67 16.36 -10.96 0.07
C ILE A 67 16.15 -10.53 -1.39
N PHE A 68 17.09 -10.92 -2.27
CA PHE A 68 16.93 -10.77 -3.72
C PHE A 68 15.97 -11.83 -4.26
N ARG A 69 14.88 -11.40 -4.90
CA ARG A 69 13.88 -12.29 -5.51
C ARG A 69 13.80 -12.02 -7.01
N VAL A 70 13.73 -13.08 -7.81
CA VAL A 70 13.62 -13.03 -9.28
C VAL A 70 12.20 -12.65 -9.73
N THR A 71 11.19 -12.96 -8.91
CA THR A 71 9.78 -12.65 -9.18
C THR A 71 9.17 -11.86 -8.03
N ASP A 72 8.42 -10.80 -8.34
CA ASP A 72 7.61 -10.09 -7.33
C ASP A 72 6.24 -10.74 -7.18
N ASN A 73 5.77 -10.85 -5.95
CA ASN A 73 4.37 -11.16 -5.66
C ASN A 73 3.56 -9.87 -5.78
N ALA A 74 3.50 -9.32 -6.99
CA ALA A 74 2.70 -8.12 -7.28
C ALA A 74 1.23 -8.43 -6.96
N ARG A 75 0.69 -7.74 -5.95
CA ARG A 75 -0.72 -7.88 -5.57
C ARG A 75 -1.60 -7.02 -6.48
N GLY A 76 -2.85 -7.47 -6.62
CA GLY A 76 -3.87 -6.76 -7.40
C GLY A 76 -4.18 -5.36 -6.85
N ASN A 77 -4.84 -4.55 -7.68
CA ASN A 77 -5.25 -3.20 -7.32
C ASN A 77 -6.40 -3.20 -6.30
N VAL A 78 -6.48 -2.13 -5.53
CA VAL A 78 -7.64 -1.79 -4.69
C VAL A 78 -8.52 -0.77 -5.42
N TYR A 79 -9.83 -0.84 -5.21
CA TYR A 79 -10.78 0.12 -5.76
C TYR A 79 -11.25 1.04 -4.63
N ARG A 80 -11.06 2.35 -4.79
CA ARG A 80 -11.48 3.38 -3.82
C ARG A 80 -11.95 4.64 -4.53
N ARG A 81 -12.74 5.46 -3.84
CA ARG A 81 -13.21 6.76 -4.35
C ARG A 81 -12.10 7.82 -4.26
N PRO A 82 -12.12 8.86 -5.10
CA PRO A 82 -11.33 10.06 -4.89
C PRO A 82 -11.55 10.63 -3.48
N GLY A 83 -10.49 11.13 -2.86
CA GLY A 83 -10.52 11.65 -1.48
C GLY A 83 -10.57 10.61 -0.36
N SER A 84 -10.66 9.31 -0.67
CA SER A 84 -10.54 8.25 0.33
C SER A 84 -9.13 8.20 0.92
N ASP A 85 -9.01 7.94 2.23
CA ASP A 85 -7.71 7.81 2.89
C ASP A 85 -6.96 6.59 2.33
N GLN A 86 -5.79 6.82 1.76
CA GLN A 86 -4.94 5.78 1.19
C GLN A 86 -4.28 4.89 2.26
N LEU A 87 -4.23 5.38 3.50
CA LEU A 87 -3.64 4.70 4.65
C LEU A 87 -4.66 3.86 5.42
N ASP A 88 -5.95 3.94 5.09
CA ASP A 88 -6.96 3.06 5.67
C ASP A 88 -6.53 1.59 5.45
N PRO A 89 -6.52 0.74 6.50
CA PRO A 89 -6.23 -0.69 6.38
C PRO A 89 -7.03 -1.43 5.30
N LYS A 90 -8.19 -0.92 4.88
CA LYS A 90 -8.99 -1.47 3.77
C LYS A 90 -8.35 -1.27 2.40
N PHE A 91 -7.54 -0.22 2.23
CA PHE A 91 -6.93 0.17 0.95
C PHE A 91 -5.39 0.07 0.97
N SER A 92 -4.82 -0.31 2.10
CA SER A 92 -3.39 -0.57 2.27
C SER A 92 -3.14 -2.05 2.55
N TYR A 93 -1.88 -2.48 2.48
CA TYR A 93 -1.52 -3.83 2.84
C TYR A 93 -0.31 -3.87 3.76
N SER A 94 -0.29 -4.89 4.63
CA SER A 94 0.77 -5.06 5.61
C SER A 94 2.03 -5.68 5.00
N THR A 95 3.16 -5.01 5.20
CA THR A 95 4.47 -5.53 4.75
C THR A 95 5.06 -6.54 5.73
N VAL A 96 4.60 -6.53 6.98
CA VAL A 96 5.06 -7.43 8.06
C VAL A 96 3.92 -8.36 8.45
N LYS A 97 4.22 -9.64 8.68
CA LYS A 97 3.22 -10.68 8.93
C LYS A 97 2.51 -10.52 10.28
N HIS A 98 3.20 -10.04 11.32
CA HIS A 98 2.65 -9.95 12.68
C HIS A 98 3.16 -8.67 13.39
N PRO A 99 2.32 -8.03 14.24
CA PRO A 99 2.75 -6.94 15.13
C PRO A 99 3.74 -7.40 16.20
#